data_AF-A0AAD5APH4-F1
#
_entry.id   AF-A0AAD5APH4-F1
#
_cell.length_a   1.000
_cell.length_b   1.000
_cell.length_c   1.000
_cell.angle_alpha   90.00
_cell.angle_beta   90.00
_cell.angle_gamma   90.00
#
_symmetry.space_group_name_H-M   'P 1'
#
loop_
_entity.id
_entity.type
_entity.pdbx_description
1 polymer ?
#
loop_
_entity_poly.entity_id
_entity_poly.type
_entity_poly.pdbx_seq_one_letter_code
_entity_poly.pdbx_strand_id
1 'polypeptide(L)'
;KQNLSVADVHIDRCSCFPQDSRMPQTTPFAAQFPQNPYGGGPTRYQPAEESYGGLRFHDNSLVSGSLEALIQHLVPTVDYSPDRSYIFTFLLSSRLFLHPYDLMTRVCYLCVEHHRVGDPQIDKKRIRDIAPKIVQLLTEWTETFPYDFRDERMMRSLKEMTHRLAFGDELSRRAMQRLIQRLLRKLTILGQYEESLVTSGSAVAAVTASSSTAAEKPSALKAKQHIRREECILNVCDDPFILAQQLTHIEMERLGYIGPEEFVQAFIQKRPADNHKGFFSKRRVSNLEAYVEWFNRLSYLVATEICLPVKKKHRARVLEFFIDVARECFNIGNFNSLMAIITGMNMSPVSRLKKTWGKVNTDKFEILEHQMDPSNNFYSYRTALRGATQRSATAHTTREKIVIPFFSLFIKDIYFLNEGCSSRLPNGHINFEKFWELARQVSEFLAWRQVICPFERDRKTLQYLISVSVFTDDELQLASYESEGPENNLERDTRRSLR
;
A
#
# COMPACT_ATOMS: atom_id res chain seq x y z
N LYS A 1 -16.87 7.07 -26.49
CA LYS A 1 -16.36 8.29 -25.81
C LYS A 1 -17.17 8.49 -24.53
N GLN A 2 -16.94 7.64 -23.52
CA GLN A 2 -17.50 7.83 -22.19
C GLN A 2 -16.53 8.75 -21.46
N ASN A 3 -16.95 9.99 -21.20
CA ASN A 3 -16.21 10.89 -20.32
C ASN A 3 -16.30 10.29 -18.91
N LEU A 4 -15.16 9.83 -18.39
CA LEU A 4 -15.01 9.49 -16.99
C LEU A 4 -15.23 10.77 -16.19
N SER A 5 -16.44 10.91 -15.68
CA SER A 5 -16.79 11.89 -14.66
C SER A 5 -15.98 11.59 -13.41
N VAL A 6 -15.40 12.65 -12.86
CA VAL A 6 -14.58 12.70 -11.63
C VAL A 6 -15.33 12.19 -10.40
N ALA A 7 -16.62 11.89 -10.52
CA ALA A 7 -17.44 11.27 -9.50
C ALA A 7 -17.02 9.83 -9.12
N ASP A 8 -16.32 9.08 -9.98
CA ASP A 8 -15.90 7.70 -9.64
C ASP A 8 -14.54 7.62 -8.91
N VAL A 9 -13.85 8.76 -8.72
CA VAL A 9 -12.56 8.86 -8.01
C VAL A 9 -12.65 9.77 -6.78
N HIS A 10 -13.86 10.18 -6.37
CA HIS A 10 -14.07 10.68 -5.01
C HIS A 10 -14.11 9.48 -4.06
N ILE A 11 -13.02 9.30 -3.30
CA ILE A 11 -13.03 8.55 -2.05
C ILE A 11 -13.81 9.41 -1.05
N ASP A 12 -15.14 9.43 -1.19
CA ASP A 12 -16.02 10.06 -0.23
C ASP A 12 -15.89 9.32 1.11
N ARG A 13 -15.52 10.09 2.14
CA ARG A 13 -15.50 9.77 3.58
C ARG A 13 -15.98 8.35 3.92
N CYS A 14 -15.05 7.41 4.14
CA CYS A 14 -15.31 6.16 4.85
C CYS A 14 -16.65 5.45 4.51
N SER A 15 -17.05 5.44 3.24
CA SER A 15 -18.27 4.77 2.75
C SER A 15 -18.08 4.31 1.31
N CYS A 16 -17.06 3.49 1.09
CA CYS A 16 -16.85 2.85 -0.21
C CYS A 16 -17.90 1.73 -0.43
N PHE A 17 -18.44 1.67 -1.65
CA PHE A 17 -19.29 0.65 -2.29
C PHE A 17 -20.81 0.91 -2.28
N PRO A 18 -21.44 1.16 -3.46
CA PRO A 18 -22.89 1.18 -3.60
C PRO A 18 -23.50 -0.17 -3.23
N GLN A 19 -24.58 -0.14 -2.44
CA GLN A 19 -25.50 -1.27 -2.32
C GLN A 19 -26.21 -1.44 -3.68
N ASP A 20 -26.28 -2.69 -4.13
CA ASP A 20 -26.99 -3.13 -5.34
C ASP A 20 -26.41 -2.71 -6.70
N SER A 21 -25.50 -3.54 -7.21
CA SER A 21 -25.52 -3.91 -8.63
C SER A 21 -24.99 -5.33 -8.81
N ARG A 22 -25.88 -6.28 -9.10
CA ARG A 22 -25.52 -7.60 -9.61
C ARG A 22 -24.98 -7.41 -11.03
N MET A 23 -23.68 -7.63 -11.29
CA MET A 23 -23.06 -7.94 -12.60
C MET A 23 -21.53 -8.17 -12.44
N PRO A 24 -20.85 -8.74 -13.46
CA PRO A 24 -20.53 -10.14 -13.69
C PRO A 24 -19.26 -10.62 -12.94
N GLN A 25 -19.13 -11.94 -12.77
CA GLN A 25 -17.99 -12.58 -12.09
C GLN A 25 -16.65 -12.24 -12.76
N THR A 26 -15.71 -11.75 -11.96
CA THR A 26 -14.32 -11.50 -12.34
C THR A 26 -13.47 -12.75 -12.12
N THR A 27 -12.80 -13.25 -13.16
CA THR A 27 -11.76 -14.28 -13.03
C THR A 27 -10.46 -13.69 -12.46
N PRO A 28 -9.88 -14.26 -11.39
CA PRO A 28 -8.56 -13.89 -10.89
C PRO A 28 -7.44 -14.18 -11.91
N PHE A 29 -6.34 -13.41 -11.83
CA PHE A 29 -5.17 -13.42 -12.73
C PHE A 29 -4.41 -14.77 -12.79
N ALA A 30 -4.72 -15.76 -11.94
CA ALA A 30 -4.10 -17.08 -12.02
C ALA A 30 -4.54 -17.92 -13.24
N ALA A 31 -5.55 -17.49 -14.00
CA ALA A 31 -6.20 -18.32 -15.02
C ALA A 31 -5.67 -18.19 -16.47
N GLN A 32 -4.52 -17.54 -16.73
CA GLN A 32 -3.99 -17.42 -18.10
C GLN A 32 -2.51 -17.77 -18.21
N PHE A 33 -2.23 -19.08 -18.18
CA PHE A 33 -1.03 -19.67 -18.80
C PHE A 33 -1.48 -20.71 -19.85
N PRO A 34 -0.78 -20.86 -20.99
CA PRO A 34 -1.27 -21.65 -22.12
C PRO A 34 -1.33 -23.14 -21.79
N GLN A 35 -2.48 -23.76 -22.08
CA GLN A 35 -2.63 -25.22 -22.11
C GLN A 35 -1.81 -25.80 -23.26
N ASN A 36 -1.02 -26.83 -22.96
CA ASN A 36 -0.16 -27.55 -23.90
C ASN A 36 -1.04 -28.34 -24.93
N PRO A 37 -0.83 -28.23 -26.25
CA PRO A 37 -1.79 -28.70 -27.26
C PRO A 37 -1.60 -30.16 -27.73
N TYR A 38 -1.19 -31.09 -26.85
CA TYR A 38 -1.16 -32.51 -27.21
C TYR A 38 -1.97 -33.35 -26.22
N GLY A 39 -3.23 -33.58 -26.59
CA GLY A 39 -4.08 -34.57 -25.97
C GLY A 39 -3.75 -35.98 -26.47
N GLY A 40 -3.64 -36.92 -25.52
CA GLY A 40 -3.61 -38.35 -25.80
C GLY A 40 -3.85 -39.17 -24.54
N GLY A 41 -5.10 -39.66 -24.36
CA GLY A 41 -5.49 -40.92 -23.68
C GLY A 41 -5.21 -41.11 -22.17
N PRO A 42 -6.04 -41.87 -21.43
CA PRO A 42 -6.11 -41.78 -19.98
C PRO A 42 -5.14 -42.73 -19.27
N THR A 43 -4.13 -42.16 -18.60
CA THR A 43 -3.41 -42.87 -17.54
C THR A 43 -3.69 -42.15 -16.22
N ARG A 44 -4.51 -42.79 -15.39
CA ARG A 44 -4.94 -42.32 -14.07
C ARG A 44 -3.77 -42.39 -13.10
N TYR A 45 -2.82 -41.45 -13.20
CA TYR A 45 -1.84 -41.19 -12.13
C TYR A 45 -2.48 -40.21 -11.15
N GLN A 46 -2.99 -40.73 -10.03
CA GLN A 46 -3.29 -39.91 -8.86
C GLN A 46 -1.95 -39.53 -8.21
N PRO A 47 -1.60 -38.24 -8.08
CA PRO A 47 -0.48 -37.83 -7.25
C PRO A 47 -0.79 -38.24 -5.80
N ALA A 48 0.17 -38.87 -5.12
CA ALA A 48 -0.01 -39.34 -3.75
C ALA A 48 -0.25 -38.15 -2.81
N GLU A 49 -1.47 -38.02 -2.28
CA GLU A 49 -1.75 -37.10 -1.17
C GLU A 49 -1.10 -37.63 0.11
N GLU A 50 0.11 -37.19 0.41
CA GLU A 50 0.75 -37.51 1.69
C GLU A 50 0.19 -36.62 2.81
N SER A 51 -0.50 -37.26 3.76
CA SER A 51 -1.07 -36.62 4.95
C SER A 51 -0.14 -36.83 6.15
N TYR A 52 0.82 -35.93 6.36
CA TYR A 52 1.65 -35.92 7.56
C TYR A 52 1.01 -35.06 8.65
N GLY A 53 0.59 -35.67 9.75
CA GLY A 53 0.22 -34.94 10.99
C GLY A 53 -0.90 -33.90 10.85
N GLY A 54 -1.75 -34.00 9.81
CA GLY A 54 -2.82 -33.03 9.54
C GLY A 54 -2.45 -31.91 8.53
N LEU A 55 -1.26 -31.97 7.92
CA LEU A 55 -0.89 -31.19 6.73
C LEU A 55 -1.21 -31.97 5.45
N ARG A 56 -1.50 -31.26 4.36
CA ARG A 56 -1.78 -31.81 3.04
C ARG A 56 -0.88 -31.15 2.01
N PHE A 57 -0.13 -31.98 1.29
CA PHE A 57 0.76 -31.55 0.22
C PHE A 57 0.23 -32.00 -1.14
N HIS A 58 0.48 -31.18 -2.15
CA HIS A 58 0.28 -31.51 -3.56
C HIS A 58 1.53 -31.05 -4.31
N ASP A 59 2.17 -31.94 -5.08
CA ASP A 59 3.42 -31.67 -5.79
C ASP A 59 4.49 -31.00 -4.90
N ASN A 60 4.72 -31.58 -3.71
CA ASN A 60 5.60 -31.06 -2.65
C ASN A 60 5.26 -29.64 -2.12
N SER A 61 4.13 -29.08 -2.50
CA SER A 61 3.67 -27.77 -2.04
C SER A 61 2.57 -27.94 -0.98
N LEU A 62 2.68 -27.23 0.14
CA LEU A 62 1.67 -27.23 1.19
C LEU A 62 0.39 -26.56 0.69
N VAL A 63 -0.71 -27.32 0.58
CA VAL A 63 -2.00 -26.82 0.07
C VAL A 63 -2.96 -26.50 1.20
N SER A 64 -3.02 -27.34 2.24
CA SER A 64 -3.91 -27.12 3.38
C SER A 64 -3.44 -27.82 4.64
N GLY A 65 -4.02 -27.47 5.78
CA GLY A 65 -3.79 -28.21 7.02
C GLY A 65 -4.72 -27.78 8.14
N SER A 66 -4.81 -28.59 9.21
CA SER A 66 -5.42 -28.13 10.45
C SER A 66 -4.64 -26.95 11.04
N LEU A 67 -5.29 -26.12 11.83
CA LEU A 67 -4.62 -24.97 12.44
C LEU A 67 -3.46 -25.42 13.34
N GLU A 68 -3.68 -26.47 14.11
CA GLU A 68 -2.71 -27.07 15.01
C GLU A 68 -1.49 -27.59 14.26
N ALA A 69 -1.70 -28.31 13.15
CA ALA A 69 -0.62 -28.82 12.32
C ALA A 69 0.21 -27.69 11.69
N LEU A 70 -0.43 -26.61 11.23
CA LEU A 70 0.26 -25.46 10.66
C LEU A 70 1.07 -24.69 11.72
N ILE A 71 0.55 -24.54 12.95
CA ILE A 71 1.30 -23.95 14.06
C ILE A 71 2.50 -24.84 14.41
N GLN A 72 2.33 -26.16 14.46
CA GLN A 72 3.44 -27.08 14.69
C GLN A 72 4.49 -26.99 13.58
N HIS A 73 4.07 -26.83 12.32
CA HIS A 73 4.97 -26.63 11.19
C HIS A 73 5.72 -25.28 11.25
N LEU A 74 5.22 -24.28 11.98
CA LEU A 74 5.96 -23.03 12.21
C LEU A 74 7.08 -23.19 13.25
N VAL A 75 7.02 -24.22 14.10
CA VAL A 75 7.94 -24.37 15.24
C VAL A 75 9.15 -25.21 14.79
N PRO A 76 10.39 -24.68 14.87
CA PRO A 76 11.57 -25.44 14.50
C PRO A 76 11.82 -26.61 15.47
N THR A 77 12.37 -27.69 14.94
CA THR A 77 12.82 -28.86 15.73
C THR A 77 14.31 -29.11 15.49
N VAL A 78 14.88 -30.17 16.09
CA VAL A 78 16.28 -30.55 15.84
C VAL A 78 16.53 -30.83 14.36
N ASP A 79 15.59 -31.49 13.68
CA ASP A 79 15.76 -31.94 12.29
C ASP A 79 15.06 -31.05 11.26
N TYR A 80 14.19 -30.13 11.70
CA TYR A 80 13.39 -29.28 10.82
C TYR A 80 13.54 -27.79 11.15
N SER A 81 13.50 -26.96 10.11
CA SER A 81 13.38 -25.51 10.23
C SER A 81 12.39 -25.02 9.17
N PRO A 82 11.40 -24.19 9.53
CA PRO A 82 10.52 -23.61 8.53
C PRO A 82 11.31 -22.67 7.61
N ASP A 83 11.01 -22.72 6.32
CA ASP A 83 11.59 -21.79 5.37
C ASP A 83 10.97 -20.38 5.51
N ARG A 84 11.67 -19.37 4.99
CA ARG A 84 11.24 -17.97 5.10
C ARG A 84 9.91 -17.69 4.43
N SER A 85 9.61 -18.37 3.33
CA SER A 85 8.37 -18.18 2.58
C SER A 85 7.18 -18.70 3.39
N TYR A 86 7.32 -19.86 4.04
CA TYR A 86 6.31 -20.39 4.95
C TYR A 86 6.13 -19.50 6.18
N ILE A 87 7.22 -19.08 6.83
CA ILE A 87 7.15 -18.17 7.99
C ILE A 87 6.39 -16.90 7.61
N PHE A 88 6.79 -16.24 6.51
CA PHE A 88 6.13 -15.03 6.03
C PHE A 88 4.65 -15.26 5.77
N THR A 89 4.32 -16.30 4.99
CA THR A 89 2.95 -16.61 4.57
C THR A 89 2.04 -16.92 5.73
N PHE A 90 2.50 -17.79 6.64
CA PHE A 90 1.71 -18.18 7.81
C PHE A 90 1.56 -17.01 8.79
N LEU A 91 2.62 -16.27 9.09
CA LEU A 91 2.52 -15.09 9.95
C LEU A 91 1.55 -14.06 9.34
N LEU A 92 1.71 -13.70 8.06
CA LEU A 92 0.82 -12.77 7.36
C LEU A 92 -0.65 -13.19 7.47
N SER A 93 -0.95 -14.41 7.02
CA SER A 93 -2.31 -14.92 6.89
C SER A 93 -2.97 -15.29 8.22
N SER A 94 -2.18 -15.67 9.24
CA SER A 94 -2.69 -16.02 10.57
C SER A 94 -3.57 -14.95 11.19
N ARG A 95 -3.32 -13.67 10.87
CA ARG A 95 -4.12 -12.52 11.32
C ARG A 95 -5.58 -12.57 10.92
N LEU A 96 -5.94 -13.38 9.92
CA LEU A 96 -7.33 -13.59 9.50
C LEU A 96 -8.12 -14.51 10.44
N PHE A 97 -7.45 -15.25 11.34
CA PHE A 97 -8.09 -16.26 12.18
C PHE A 97 -7.43 -16.48 13.56
N LEU A 98 -6.33 -15.78 13.86
CA LEU A 98 -5.63 -15.80 15.15
C LEU A 98 -5.06 -14.41 15.48
N HIS A 99 -5.09 -14.03 16.76
CA HIS A 99 -4.32 -12.89 17.22
C HIS A 99 -2.82 -13.23 17.29
N PRO A 100 -1.91 -12.28 16.94
CA PRO A 100 -0.47 -12.51 17.02
C PRO A 100 0.01 -12.98 18.41
N TYR A 101 -0.54 -12.42 19.49
CA TYR A 101 -0.15 -12.82 20.86
C TYR A 101 -0.57 -14.25 21.20
N ASP A 102 -1.72 -14.72 20.71
CA ASP A 102 -2.16 -16.10 20.88
C ASP A 102 -1.23 -17.05 20.14
N LEU A 103 -0.85 -16.70 18.90
CA LEU A 103 0.11 -17.47 18.11
C LEU A 103 1.48 -17.52 18.79
N MET A 104 2.02 -16.38 19.23
CA MET A 104 3.32 -16.30 19.89
C MET A 104 3.36 -17.15 21.15
N THR A 105 2.30 -17.12 21.96
CA THR A 105 2.17 -17.94 23.17
C THR A 105 2.25 -19.43 22.83
N ARG A 106 1.51 -19.89 21.80
CA ARG A 106 1.54 -21.28 21.35
C ARG A 106 2.91 -21.68 20.80
N VAL A 107 3.53 -20.83 19.98
CA VAL A 107 4.88 -21.06 19.44
C VAL A 107 5.90 -21.18 20.57
N CYS A 108 5.90 -20.25 21.52
CA CYS A 108 6.80 -20.30 22.67
C CYS A 108 6.62 -21.55 23.52
N TYR A 109 5.37 -21.96 23.76
CA TYR A 109 5.05 -23.19 24.46
C TYR A 109 5.61 -24.43 23.73
N LEU A 110 5.35 -24.56 22.43
CA LEU A 110 5.78 -25.70 21.63
C LEU A 110 7.31 -25.77 21.49
N CYS A 111 8.00 -24.63 21.39
CA CYS A 111 9.47 -24.57 21.40
C CYS A 111 10.07 -25.26 22.64
N VAL A 112 9.38 -25.15 23.80
CA VAL A 112 9.83 -25.74 25.07
C VAL A 112 9.37 -27.19 25.20
N GLU A 113 8.07 -27.44 25.03
CA GLU A 113 7.48 -28.74 25.34
C GLU A 113 7.87 -29.84 24.36
N HIS A 114 8.03 -29.54 23.06
CA HIS A 114 8.48 -30.55 22.08
C HIS A 114 9.88 -31.11 22.39
N HIS A 115 10.67 -30.39 23.20
CA HIS A 115 12.04 -30.72 23.49
C HIS A 115 12.26 -31.19 24.94
N ARG A 116 11.18 -31.31 25.72
CA ARG A 116 11.20 -31.78 27.10
C ARG A 116 11.09 -33.31 27.14
N VAL A 117 12.16 -33.97 27.57
CA VAL A 117 12.26 -35.42 27.76
C VAL A 117 12.16 -35.77 29.25
N GLY A 118 12.27 -34.77 30.14
CA GLY A 118 12.21 -34.97 31.59
C GLY A 118 13.59 -35.17 32.23
N ASP A 119 14.65 -35.24 31.42
CA ASP A 119 16.05 -35.19 31.88
C ASP A 119 16.61 -33.78 31.66
N PRO A 120 16.95 -33.05 32.74
CA PRO A 120 17.43 -31.66 32.65
C PRO A 120 18.67 -31.46 31.77
N GLN A 121 19.58 -32.43 31.67
CA GLN A 121 20.80 -32.31 30.87
C GLN A 121 20.51 -32.51 29.39
N ILE A 122 19.66 -33.49 29.06
CA ILE A 122 19.23 -33.76 27.68
C ILE A 122 18.38 -32.60 27.16
N ASP A 123 17.46 -32.09 27.97
CA ASP A 123 16.60 -30.96 27.64
C ASP A 123 17.43 -29.71 27.36
N LYS A 124 18.45 -29.44 28.19
CA LYS A 124 19.39 -28.34 27.99
C LYS A 124 20.18 -28.47 26.68
N LYS A 125 20.63 -29.68 26.33
CA LYS A 125 21.33 -29.93 25.07
C LYS A 125 20.41 -29.71 23.87
N ARG A 126 19.18 -30.24 23.89
CA ARG A 126 18.20 -30.07 22.81
C ARG A 126 17.83 -28.61 22.60
N ILE A 127 17.59 -27.85 23.67
CA ILE A 127 17.31 -26.42 23.61
C ILE A 127 18.48 -25.66 22.96
N ARG A 128 19.73 -26.02 23.28
CA ARG A 128 20.91 -25.42 22.64
C ARG A 128 20.97 -25.70 21.15
N ASP A 129 20.65 -26.92 20.73
CA ASP A 129 20.74 -27.34 19.32
C ASP A 129 19.66 -26.64 18.45
N ILE A 130 18.48 -26.34 19.01
CA ILE A 130 17.40 -25.63 18.31
C ILE A 130 17.47 -24.11 18.44
N ALA A 131 18.21 -23.57 19.41
CA ALA A 131 18.22 -22.14 19.72
C ALA A 131 18.48 -21.24 18.50
N PRO A 132 19.44 -21.54 17.60
CA PRO A 132 19.65 -20.74 16.39
C PRO A 132 18.43 -20.67 15.46
N LYS A 133 17.65 -21.75 15.37
CA LYS A 133 16.43 -21.81 14.54
C LYS A 133 15.29 -21.01 15.16
N ILE A 134 15.16 -21.03 16.49
CA ILE A 134 14.20 -20.18 17.21
C ILE A 134 14.56 -18.70 17.03
N VAL A 135 15.84 -18.36 17.15
CA VAL A 135 16.34 -17.01 16.88
C VAL A 135 16.01 -16.58 15.46
N GLN A 136 16.18 -17.45 14.46
CA GLN A 136 15.80 -17.17 13.08
C GLN A 136 14.31 -16.87 12.95
N LEU A 137 13.43 -17.74 13.46
CA LEU A 137 11.98 -17.52 13.42
C LEU A 137 11.58 -16.18 14.04
N LEU A 138 12.11 -15.85 15.22
CA LEU A 138 11.81 -14.60 15.91
C LEU A 138 12.41 -13.39 15.19
N THR A 139 13.56 -13.56 14.50
CA THR A 139 14.14 -12.51 13.66
C THR A 139 13.21 -12.20 12.51
N GLU A 140 12.76 -13.21 11.76
CA GLU A 140 11.82 -13.02 10.65
C GLU A 140 10.52 -12.35 11.11
N TRP A 141 9.98 -12.76 12.26
CA TRP A 141 8.76 -12.16 12.82
C TRP A 141 8.97 -10.68 13.20
N THR A 142 10.03 -10.37 13.97
CA THR A 142 10.30 -9.01 14.45
C THR A 142 10.71 -8.04 13.34
N GLU A 143 11.41 -8.53 12.31
CA GLU A 143 11.80 -7.71 11.17
C GLU A 143 10.61 -7.49 10.23
N THR A 144 9.77 -8.50 9.99
CA THR A 144 8.64 -8.40 9.06
C THR A 144 7.43 -7.66 9.64
N PHE A 145 7.08 -7.97 10.90
CA PHE A 145 5.86 -7.48 11.57
C PHE A 145 6.19 -6.81 12.92
N PRO A 146 6.94 -5.71 12.91
CA PRO A 146 7.35 -5.03 14.14
C PRO A 146 6.14 -4.54 14.96
N TYR A 147 5.04 -4.15 14.31
CA TYR A 147 3.87 -3.59 14.99
C TYR A 147 3.19 -4.58 15.94
N ASP A 148 3.29 -5.90 15.71
CA ASP A 148 2.77 -6.91 16.64
C ASP A 148 3.38 -6.74 18.04
N PHE A 149 4.64 -6.29 18.13
CA PHE A 149 5.38 -6.15 19.38
C PHE A 149 5.12 -4.82 20.11
N ARG A 150 4.17 -4.01 19.63
CA ARG A 150 3.55 -2.96 20.45
C ARG A 150 2.63 -3.54 21.52
N ASP A 151 2.13 -4.76 21.31
CA ASP A 151 1.39 -5.49 22.35
C ASP A 151 2.36 -5.96 23.45
N GLU A 152 2.05 -5.60 24.70
CA GLU A 152 2.86 -5.98 25.86
C GLU A 152 2.99 -7.50 26.04
N ARG A 153 1.98 -8.28 25.63
CA ARG A 153 1.99 -9.75 25.69
C ARG A 153 2.98 -10.35 24.70
N MET A 154 3.06 -9.78 23.50
CA MET A 154 4.07 -10.15 22.49
C MET A 154 5.48 -9.86 23.02
N MET A 155 5.69 -8.64 23.53
CA MET A 155 7.00 -8.22 24.07
C MET A 155 7.41 -9.05 25.30
N ARG A 156 6.46 -9.40 26.17
CA ARG A 156 6.70 -10.27 27.33
C ARG A 156 7.13 -11.67 26.89
N SER A 157 6.43 -12.27 25.92
CA SER A 157 6.76 -13.60 25.39
C SER A 157 8.16 -13.63 24.77
N LEU A 158 8.54 -12.57 24.04
CA LEU A 158 9.88 -12.42 23.46
C LEU A 158 10.98 -12.35 24.54
N LYS A 159 10.76 -11.58 25.61
CA LYS A 159 11.69 -11.48 26.74
C LYS A 159 11.81 -12.80 27.50
N GLU A 160 10.69 -13.48 27.73
CA GLU A 160 10.65 -14.79 28.38
C GLU A 160 11.44 -15.83 27.57
N MET A 161 11.24 -15.87 26.25
CA MET A 161 12.01 -16.74 25.37
C MET A 161 13.51 -16.40 25.40
N THR A 162 13.85 -15.11 25.45
CA THR A 162 15.26 -14.68 25.59
C THR A 162 15.90 -15.21 26.87
N HIS A 163 15.19 -15.15 28.00
CA HIS A 163 15.67 -15.70 29.26
C HIS A 163 15.84 -17.22 29.19
N ARG A 164 14.91 -17.96 28.56
CA ARG A 164 15.00 -19.42 28.43
C ARG A 164 16.17 -19.85 27.57
N LEU A 165 16.40 -19.19 26.44
CA LEU A 165 17.53 -19.48 25.55
C LEU A 165 18.88 -19.10 26.16
N ALA A 166 18.92 -18.11 27.05
CA ALA A 166 20.14 -17.65 27.72
C ALA A 166 20.82 -18.73 28.57
N PHE A 167 20.08 -19.73 29.07
CA PHE A 167 20.65 -20.82 29.87
C PHE A 167 21.32 -21.91 29.01
N GLY A 168 21.05 -21.95 27.69
CA GLY A 168 21.52 -23.00 26.78
C GLY A 168 22.68 -22.60 25.86
N ASP A 169 22.75 -21.32 25.43
CA ASP A 169 23.73 -20.84 24.45
C ASP A 169 24.01 -19.32 24.55
N GLU A 170 25.28 -18.96 24.76
CA GLU A 170 25.75 -17.57 24.86
C GLU A 170 25.63 -16.81 23.52
N LEU A 171 25.79 -17.51 22.39
CA LEU A 171 25.68 -16.89 21.06
C LEU A 171 24.22 -16.50 20.75
N SER A 172 23.29 -17.42 20.97
CA SER A 172 21.85 -17.18 20.83
C SER A 172 21.35 -16.10 21.78
N ARG A 173 21.88 -16.04 23.02
CA ARG A 173 21.58 -14.94 23.95
C ARG A 173 21.97 -13.58 23.37
N ARG A 174 23.18 -13.44 22.83
CA ARG A 174 23.64 -12.20 22.18
C ARG A 174 22.85 -11.88 20.92
N ALA A 175 22.43 -12.90 20.17
CA ALA A 175 21.57 -12.71 18.99
C ALA A 175 20.19 -12.17 19.39
N MET A 176 19.54 -12.74 20.41
CA MET A 176 18.27 -12.27 20.95
C MET A 176 18.35 -10.83 21.50
N GLN A 177 19.43 -10.49 22.21
CA GLN A 177 19.64 -9.13 22.69
C GLN A 177 19.74 -8.11 21.53
N ARG A 178 20.49 -8.46 20.47
CA ARG A 178 20.60 -7.63 19.26
C ARG A 178 19.26 -7.51 18.53
N LEU A 179 18.50 -8.60 18.46
CA LEU A 179 17.15 -8.64 17.89
C LEU A 179 16.20 -7.68 18.63
N ILE A 180 16.14 -7.76 19.96
CA ILE A 180 15.31 -6.85 20.77
C ILE A 180 15.74 -5.39 20.56
N GLN A 181 17.05 -5.11 20.55
CA GLN A 181 17.54 -3.74 20.29
C GLN A 181 17.13 -3.23 18.90
N ARG A 182 17.23 -4.05 17.85
CA ARG A 182 16.78 -3.70 16.49
C ARG A 182 15.28 -3.43 16.45
N LEU A 183 14.49 -4.30 17.06
CA LEU A 183 13.04 -4.16 17.15
C LEU A 183 12.65 -2.84 17.83
N LEU A 184 13.24 -2.53 18.99
CA LEU A 184 12.95 -1.29 19.71
C LEU A 184 13.28 -0.06 18.88
N ARG A 185 14.46 -0.04 18.22
CA ARG A 185 14.83 1.05 17.29
C ARG A 185 13.82 1.20 16.16
N LYS A 186 13.40 0.09 15.55
CA LYS A 186 12.40 0.10 14.47
C LYS A 186 11.06 0.64 14.95
N LEU A 187 10.57 0.18 16.11
CA LEU A 187 9.34 0.68 16.72
C LEU A 187 9.40 2.17 17.05
N THR A 188 10.54 2.67 17.52
CA THR A 188 10.76 4.10 17.75
C THR A 188 10.65 4.90 16.45
N ILE A 189 11.32 4.47 15.37
CA ILE A 189 11.26 5.12 14.05
C ILE A 189 9.82 5.14 13.52
N LEU A 190 9.11 4.00 13.60
CA LEU A 190 7.71 3.92 13.19
C LEU A 190 6.80 4.83 14.01
N GLY A 191 7.04 4.93 15.33
CA GLY A 191 6.29 5.83 16.21
C GLY A 191 6.51 7.30 15.88
N GLN A 192 7.75 7.71 15.64
CA GLN A 192 8.10 9.09 15.25
C GLN A 192 7.45 9.49 13.91
N TYR A 193 7.42 8.56 12.95
CA TYR A 193 6.77 8.79 11.67
C TYR A 193 5.25 9.00 11.82
N GLU A 194 4.57 8.15 12.60
CA GLU A 194 3.13 8.31 12.89
C GLU A 194 2.82 9.66 13.55
N GLU A 195 3.65 10.09 14.51
CA GLU A 195 3.51 11.40 15.15
C GLU A 195 3.72 12.55 14.16
N SER A 196 4.69 12.40 13.24
CA SER A 196 4.90 13.35 12.14
C SER A 196 3.69 13.42 11.21
N LEU A 197 3.09 12.29 10.85
CA LEU A 197 1.89 12.24 10.00
C LEU A 197 0.71 12.98 10.64
N VAL A 198 0.49 12.78 11.95
CA VAL A 198 -0.58 13.48 12.68
C VAL A 198 -0.31 14.98 12.75
N THR A 199 0.94 15.37 13.02
CA THR A 199 1.33 16.78 13.12
C THR A 199 1.22 17.49 11.77
N SER A 200 1.75 16.88 10.70
CA SER A 200 1.64 17.40 9.33
C SER A 200 0.19 17.40 8.84
N GLY A 201 -0.58 16.35 9.11
CA GLY A 201 -2.00 16.29 8.77
C GLY A 201 -2.82 17.36 9.50
N SER A 202 -2.54 17.60 10.78
CA SER A 202 -3.16 18.67 11.57
C SER A 202 -2.75 20.06 11.08
N ALA A 203 -1.48 20.28 10.74
CA ALA A 203 -1.01 21.54 10.18
C ALA A 203 -1.65 21.82 8.82
N VAL A 204 -1.68 20.82 7.91
CA VAL A 204 -2.35 20.93 6.61
C VAL A 204 -3.85 21.18 6.81
N ALA A 205 -4.51 20.43 7.70
CA ALA A 205 -5.92 20.61 8.02
C ALA A 205 -6.20 21.99 8.63
N ALA A 206 -5.32 22.53 9.47
CA ALA A 206 -5.46 23.87 10.05
C ALA A 206 -5.30 24.96 8.99
N VAL A 207 -4.36 24.80 8.05
CA VAL A 207 -4.21 25.71 6.90
C VAL A 207 -5.45 25.62 6.00
N THR A 208 -5.97 24.41 5.73
CA THR A 208 -7.19 24.23 4.92
C THR A 208 -8.45 24.71 5.64
N ALA A 209 -8.53 24.57 6.97
CA ALA A 209 -9.67 25.01 7.77
C ALA A 209 -9.70 26.54 7.94
N SER A 210 -8.53 27.19 8.00
CA SER A 210 -8.44 28.66 7.95
C SER A 210 -8.74 29.23 6.56
N SER A 211 -8.80 28.41 5.51
CA SER A 211 -9.47 28.76 4.24
C SER A 211 -10.99 28.51 4.25
N SER A 212 -11.51 27.60 5.08
CA SER A 212 -12.92 27.16 5.04
C SER A 212 -13.86 27.81 6.07
N THR A 213 -13.46 28.87 6.78
CA THR A 213 -14.40 29.64 7.60
C THR A 213 -15.38 30.39 6.68
N ALA A 214 -16.61 29.86 6.62
CA ALA A 214 -17.71 30.26 5.74
C ALA A 214 -18.31 31.66 5.97
N ALA A 215 -17.48 32.67 6.27
CA ALA A 215 -17.91 34.05 6.46
C ALA A 215 -16.94 35.09 5.85
N GLU A 216 -16.00 34.69 4.99
CA GLU A 216 -15.11 35.65 4.33
C GLU A 216 -15.63 36.06 2.94
N LYS A 217 -15.92 37.36 2.80
CA LYS A 217 -16.38 38.02 1.58
C LYS A 217 -15.51 37.67 0.34
N PRO A 218 -16.04 37.75 -0.90
CA PRO A 218 -15.30 37.53 -2.16
C PRO A 218 -14.00 38.34 -2.33
N SER A 219 -13.79 39.39 -1.53
CA SER A 219 -12.56 40.18 -1.47
C SER A 219 -11.39 39.44 -0.81
N ALA A 220 -11.64 38.52 0.12
CA ALA A 220 -10.59 37.76 0.82
C ALA A 220 -9.97 36.66 -0.06
N LEU A 221 -10.77 35.98 -0.89
CA LEU A 221 -10.28 35.03 -1.91
C LEU A 221 -9.35 35.71 -2.93
N LYS A 222 -9.67 36.94 -3.36
CA LYS A 222 -8.81 37.73 -4.26
C LYS A 222 -7.47 38.12 -3.62
N ALA A 223 -7.45 38.39 -2.31
CA ALA A 223 -6.23 38.68 -1.56
C ALA A 223 -5.38 37.42 -1.33
N LYS A 224 -6.00 36.28 -0.97
CA LYS A 224 -5.35 34.97 -0.84
C LYS A 224 -4.76 34.46 -2.17
N GLN A 225 -5.48 34.64 -3.28
CA GLN A 225 -4.97 34.37 -4.64
C GLN A 225 -3.79 35.28 -5.00
N HIS A 226 -3.74 36.52 -4.52
CA HIS A 226 -2.62 37.43 -4.81
C HIS A 226 -1.33 37.02 -4.10
N ILE A 227 -1.40 36.59 -2.84
CA ILE A 227 -0.24 36.10 -2.08
C ILE A 227 0.25 34.75 -2.66
N ARG A 228 -0.66 33.84 -3.01
CA ARG A 228 -0.28 32.55 -3.63
C ARG A 228 0.30 32.66 -5.04
N ARG A 229 0.07 33.75 -5.77
CA ARG A 229 0.62 33.94 -7.13
C ARG A 229 2.14 34.01 -7.16
N GLU A 230 2.79 34.35 -6.04
CA GLU A 230 4.25 34.37 -5.92
C GLU A 230 4.83 32.96 -5.63
N GLU A 231 4.02 32.05 -5.08
CA GLU A 231 4.38 30.67 -4.72
C GLU A 231 3.68 29.63 -5.64
N CYS A 232 3.82 29.79 -6.95
CA CYS A 232 3.37 28.80 -7.95
C CYS A 232 4.44 27.70 -8.12
N ILE A 233 4.03 26.47 -8.46
CA ILE A 233 4.95 25.35 -8.66
C ILE A 233 6.07 25.69 -9.64
N LEU A 234 5.76 26.42 -10.72
CA LEU A 234 6.74 26.82 -11.74
C LEU A 234 7.79 27.83 -11.24
N ASN A 235 7.56 28.51 -10.12
CA ASN A 235 8.56 29.38 -9.49
C ASN A 235 9.48 28.59 -8.53
N VAL A 236 8.98 27.47 -8.00
CA VAL A 236 9.71 26.61 -7.06
C VAL A 236 10.53 25.58 -7.81
N CYS A 237 9.95 24.98 -8.85
CA CYS A 237 10.54 23.94 -9.69
C CYS A 237 9.97 24.06 -11.10
N ASP A 238 10.78 24.52 -12.05
CA ASP A 238 10.43 24.66 -13.47
C ASP A 238 10.89 23.48 -14.34
N ASP A 239 11.60 22.50 -13.74
CA ASP A 239 12.05 21.27 -14.40
C ASP A 239 11.11 20.08 -14.08
N PRO A 240 10.36 19.56 -15.08
CA PRO A 240 9.49 18.40 -14.91
C PRO A 240 10.20 17.16 -14.35
N PHE A 241 11.47 16.97 -14.73
CA PHE A 241 12.26 15.83 -14.32
C PHE A 241 12.56 15.88 -12.82
N ILE A 242 12.97 17.05 -12.31
CA ILE A 242 13.22 17.26 -10.89
C ILE A 242 11.93 17.08 -10.09
N LEU A 243 10.80 17.61 -10.56
CA LEU A 243 9.54 17.46 -9.84
C LEU A 243 9.10 15.98 -9.75
N ALA A 244 9.21 15.22 -10.84
CA ALA A 244 8.89 13.79 -10.84
C ALA A 244 9.79 12.99 -9.88
N GLN A 245 11.07 13.37 -9.75
CA GLN A 245 11.97 12.78 -8.75
C GLN A 245 11.56 13.11 -7.32
N GLN A 246 11.16 14.35 -7.05
CA GLN A 246 10.72 14.74 -5.71
C GLN A 246 9.39 14.07 -5.33
N LEU A 247 8.46 13.92 -6.26
CA LEU A 247 7.26 13.10 -6.06
C LEU A 247 7.64 11.66 -5.73
N THR A 248 8.59 11.09 -6.47
CA THR A 248 9.09 9.72 -6.22
C THR A 248 9.72 9.57 -4.84
N HIS A 249 10.45 10.57 -4.33
CA HIS A 249 10.94 10.58 -2.94
C HIS A 249 9.80 10.46 -1.93
N ILE A 250 8.74 11.27 -2.08
CA ILE A 250 7.60 11.27 -1.16
C ILE A 250 6.87 9.93 -1.21
N GLU A 251 6.65 9.39 -2.42
CA GLU A 251 6.01 8.10 -2.62
C GLU A 251 6.79 6.97 -1.94
N MET A 252 8.09 6.86 -2.20
CA MET A 252 8.93 5.81 -1.64
C MET A 252 9.08 5.93 -0.12
N GLU A 253 9.16 7.15 0.40
CA GLU A 253 9.18 7.37 1.85
C GLU A 253 7.89 6.83 2.48
N ARG A 254 6.71 7.23 1.99
CA ARG A 254 5.42 6.79 2.54
C ARG A 254 5.22 5.28 2.39
N LEU A 255 5.57 4.71 1.23
CA LEU A 255 5.52 3.27 0.99
C LEU A 255 6.40 2.48 1.97
N GLY A 256 7.57 3.02 2.34
CA GLY A 256 8.50 2.39 3.27
C GLY A 256 7.91 2.15 4.67
N TYR A 257 6.86 2.87 5.05
CA TYR A 257 6.18 2.72 6.34
C TYR A 257 4.98 1.79 6.30
N ILE A 258 4.47 1.40 5.12
CA ILE A 258 3.33 0.49 5.01
C ILE A 258 3.75 -0.94 5.39
N GLY A 259 3.18 -1.45 6.47
CA GLY A 259 3.40 -2.81 6.96
C GLY A 259 2.64 -3.86 6.14
N PRO A 260 3.20 -5.07 5.91
CA PRO A 260 2.48 -6.17 5.24
C PRO A 260 1.15 -6.55 5.95
N GLU A 261 1.09 -6.39 7.26
CA GLU A 261 -0.12 -6.61 8.08
C GLU A 261 -1.26 -5.65 7.73
N GLU A 262 -0.98 -4.44 7.23
CA GLU A 262 -1.99 -3.43 6.91
C GLU A 262 -2.87 -3.89 5.74
N PHE A 263 -2.32 -4.65 4.79
CA PHE A 263 -3.10 -5.24 3.69
C PHE A 263 -4.15 -6.21 4.22
N VAL A 264 -3.78 -7.08 5.17
CA VAL A 264 -4.70 -8.05 5.75
C VAL A 264 -5.73 -7.37 6.66
N GLN A 265 -5.29 -6.38 7.45
CA GLN A 265 -6.17 -5.61 8.34
C GLN A 265 -7.22 -4.80 7.58
N ALA A 266 -6.89 -4.27 6.39
CA ALA A 266 -7.82 -3.56 5.53
C ALA A 266 -9.05 -4.42 5.14
N PHE A 267 -8.93 -5.74 5.16
CA PHE A 267 -10.02 -6.67 4.85
C PHE A 267 -10.90 -6.98 6.06
N ILE A 268 -10.29 -7.08 7.25
CA ILE A 268 -10.98 -7.49 8.49
C ILE A 268 -12.01 -6.44 8.93
N GLN A 269 -11.74 -5.15 8.68
CA GLN A 269 -12.60 -4.04 9.11
C GLN A 269 -14.02 -4.04 8.49
N LYS A 270 -14.28 -4.86 7.46
CA LYS A 270 -15.56 -4.86 6.72
C LYS A 270 -16.56 -5.94 7.11
N ARG A 271 -16.26 -6.88 8.00
CA ARG A 271 -17.26 -7.88 8.44
C ARG A 271 -18.31 -7.21 9.33
N PRO A 272 -19.56 -7.01 8.87
CA PRO A 272 -20.59 -6.43 9.72
C PRO A 272 -21.11 -7.51 10.66
N ALA A 273 -21.24 -7.16 11.95
CA ALA A 273 -22.13 -7.82 12.90
C ALA A 273 -21.81 -9.25 13.41
N ASP A 274 -20.54 -9.61 13.60
CA ASP A 274 -20.22 -10.58 14.66
C ASP A 274 -19.82 -9.84 15.94
N ASN A 275 -20.49 -10.15 17.05
CA ASN A 275 -20.28 -9.59 18.40
C ASN A 275 -18.85 -9.77 18.97
N HIS A 276 -17.90 -10.26 18.17
CA HIS A 276 -16.48 -10.16 18.43
C HIS A 276 -16.00 -8.76 18.04
N LYS A 277 -15.96 -7.86 19.04
CA LYS A 277 -15.26 -6.56 18.99
C LYS A 277 -14.12 -6.63 17.98
N GLY A 278 -14.20 -5.84 16.91
CA GLY A 278 -13.25 -5.89 15.79
C GLY A 278 -11.83 -6.06 16.30
N PHE A 279 -11.14 -7.08 15.77
CA PHE A 279 -9.87 -7.64 16.27
C PHE A 279 -8.72 -6.60 16.41
N PHE A 280 -8.93 -5.37 15.95
CA PHE A 280 -8.08 -4.19 16.15
C PHE A 280 -8.96 -2.96 16.43
N SER A 281 -9.19 -2.62 17.71
CA SER A 281 -9.82 -1.36 18.10
C SER A 281 -8.81 -0.40 18.74
N LYS A 282 -8.30 0.54 17.95
CA LYS A 282 -7.98 1.93 18.31
C LYS A 282 -7.55 2.62 17.00
N ARG A 283 -8.43 3.45 16.43
CA ARG A 283 -8.18 4.28 15.24
C ARG A 283 -6.97 5.19 15.48
N ARG A 284 -5.79 4.75 15.05
CA ARG A 284 -4.74 5.63 14.52
C ARG A 284 -4.88 5.59 13.00
N VAL A 285 -4.65 6.71 12.34
CA VAL A 285 -4.61 6.76 10.87
C VAL A 285 -3.60 5.70 10.41
N SER A 286 -4.04 4.74 9.59
CA SER A 286 -3.11 3.72 9.08
C SER A 286 -2.12 4.36 8.11
N ASN A 287 -0.92 3.79 7.94
CA ASN A 287 0.01 4.29 6.93
C ASN A 287 -0.63 4.17 5.54
N LEU A 288 -1.47 3.13 5.36
CA LEU A 288 -2.32 2.95 4.20
C LEU A 288 -3.24 4.15 3.93
N GLU A 289 -3.99 4.61 4.94
CA GLU A 289 -4.87 5.79 4.83
C GLU A 289 -4.08 7.06 4.52
N ALA A 290 -2.94 7.28 5.18
CA ALA A 290 -2.07 8.43 4.92
C ALA A 290 -1.46 8.41 3.50
N TYR A 291 -1.26 7.23 2.92
CA TYR A 291 -0.78 7.06 1.56
C TYR A 291 -1.89 7.30 0.52
N VAL A 292 -3.12 6.88 0.80
CA VAL A 292 -4.29 7.25 -0.02
C VAL A 292 -4.54 8.76 0.03
N GLU A 293 -4.41 9.38 1.20
CA GLU A 293 -4.56 10.83 1.34
C GLU A 293 -3.49 11.60 0.56
N TRP A 294 -2.27 11.06 0.45
CA TRP A 294 -1.24 11.62 -0.43
C TRP A 294 -1.70 11.70 -1.89
N PHE A 295 -2.23 10.59 -2.40
CA PHE A 295 -2.71 10.49 -3.78
C PHE A 295 -3.76 11.56 -4.05
N ASN A 296 -4.77 11.65 -3.18
CA ASN A 296 -5.83 12.64 -3.29
C ASN A 296 -5.25 14.05 -3.27
N ARG A 297 -4.45 14.36 -2.25
CA ARG A 297 -3.81 15.66 -2.10
C ARG A 297 -3.02 16.07 -3.35
N LEU A 298 -2.26 15.14 -3.94
CA LEU A 298 -1.50 15.40 -5.17
C LEU A 298 -2.44 15.72 -6.35
N SER A 299 -3.54 14.98 -6.51
CA SER A 299 -4.55 15.29 -7.53
C SER A 299 -5.15 16.69 -7.36
N TYR A 300 -5.53 17.06 -6.12
CA TYR A 300 -6.04 18.40 -5.82
C TYR A 300 -4.98 19.49 -5.99
N LEU A 301 -3.71 19.20 -5.68
CA LEU A 301 -2.60 20.13 -5.90
C LEU A 301 -2.45 20.45 -7.39
N VAL A 302 -2.44 19.43 -8.25
CA VAL A 302 -2.36 19.61 -9.70
C VAL A 302 -3.51 20.47 -10.20
N ALA A 303 -4.74 20.16 -9.78
CA ALA A 303 -5.92 20.96 -10.15
C ALA A 303 -5.82 22.41 -9.65
N THR A 304 -5.34 22.59 -8.41
CA THR A 304 -5.13 23.91 -7.80
C THR A 304 -4.15 24.74 -8.61
N GLU A 305 -2.97 24.19 -8.92
CA GLU A 305 -1.93 24.87 -9.68
C GLU A 305 -2.39 25.24 -11.10
N ILE A 306 -3.26 24.46 -11.72
CA ILE A 306 -3.81 24.77 -13.05
C ILE A 306 -4.89 25.86 -12.98
N CYS A 307 -5.73 25.85 -11.95
CA CYS A 307 -6.82 26.81 -11.78
C CYS A 307 -6.38 28.16 -11.18
N LEU A 308 -5.23 28.21 -10.48
CA LEU A 308 -4.72 29.40 -9.80
C LEU A 308 -4.32 30.56 -10.74
N PRO A 309 -3.67 30.34 -11.90
CA PRO A 309 -3.25 31.43 -12.78
C PRO A 309 -4.41 32.14 -13.49
N VAL A 310 -4.47 33.46 -13.33
CA VAL A 310 -5.47 34.30 -14.01
C VAL A 310 -5.26 34.33 -15.53
N LYS A 311 -3.99 34.37 -15.97
CA LYS A 311 -3.65 34.49 -17.38
C LYS A 311 -3.72 33.11 -18.05
N LYS A 312 -4.58 33.00 -19.07
CA LYS A 312 -4.75 31.79 -19.89
C LYS A 312 -3.44 31.18 -20.42
N LYS A 313 -2.51 32.03 -20.90
CA LYS A 313 -1.19 31.58 -21.38
C LYS A 313 -0.36 30.91 -20.28
N HIS A 314 -0.50 31.37 -19.03
CA HIS A 314 0.22 30.79 -17.90
C HIS A 314 -0.40 29.46 -17.48
N ARG A 315 -1.74 29.35 -17.44
CA ARG A 315 -2.44 28.07 -17.19
C ARG A 315 -2.04 26.99 -18.20
N ALA A 316 -1.98 27.33 -19.48
CA ALA A 316 -1.54 26.41 -20.53
C ALA A 316 -0.11 25.88 -20.28
N ARG A 317 0.81 26.73 -19.81
CA ARG A 317 2.16 26.30 -19.43
C ARG A 317 2.18 25.35 -18.23
N VAL A 318 1.32 25.60 -17.23
CA VAL A 318 1.21 24.71 -16.06
C VAL A 318 0.66 23.35 -16.48
N LEU A 319 -0.33 23.30 -17.38
CA LEU A 319 -0.82 22.06 -17.97
C LEU A 319 0.29 21.30 -18.71
N GLU A 320 0.99 21.96 -19.64
CA GLU A 320 2.11 21.35 -20.38
C GLU A 320 3.19 20.81 -19.43
N PHE A 321 3.51 21.57 -18.39
CA PHE A 321 4.46 21.18 -17.36
C PHE A 321 4.01 19.90 -16.64
N PHE A 322 2.77 19.81 -16.15
CA PHE A 322 2.29 18.59 -15.49
C PHE A 322 2.14 17.39 -16.44
N ILE A 323 1.88 17.60 -17.73
CA ILE A 323 1.91 16.54 -18.74
C ILE A 323 3.34 15.96 -18.85
N ASP A 324 4.35 16.83 -18.89
CA ASP A 324 5.74 16.37 -18.93
C ASP A 324 6.16 15.71 -17.60
N VAL A 325 5.71 16.21 -16.44
CA VAL A 325 5.95 15.58 -15.12
C VAL A 325 5.32 14.18 -15.09
N ALA A 326 4.07 14.03 -15.55
CA ALA A 326 3.39 12.75 -15.63
C ALA A 326 4.15 11.74 -16.50
N ARG A 327 4.66 12.19 -17.66
CA ARG A 327 5.52 11.37 -18.52
C ARG A 327 6.79 10.94 -17.79
N GLU A 328 7.44 11.82 -17.04
CA GLU A 328 8.62 11.44 -16.27
C GLU A 328 8.28 10.48 -15.12
N CYS A 329 7.12 10.61 -14.47
CA CYS A 329 6.62 9.62 -13.52
C CYS A 329 6.46 8.24 -14.19
N PHE A 330 5.88 8.17 -15.40
CA PHE A 330 5.79 6.93 -16.17
C PHE A 330 7.17 6.32 -16.45
N ASN A 331 8.14 7.13 -16.91
CA ASN A 331 9.50 6.70 -17.21
C ASN A 331 10.24 6.16 -15.98
N ILE A 332 10.03 6.76 -14.81
CA ILE A 332 10.61 6.33 -13.54
C ILE A 332 9.99 5.01 -13.06
N GLY A 333 8.77 4.67 -13.47
CA GLY A 333 7.98 3.58 -12.89
C GLY A 333 7.13 4.04 -11.70
N ASN A 334 6.91 5.36 -11.57
CA ASN A 334 6.03 5.96 -10.58
C ASN A 334 4.59 6.09 -11.10
N PHE A 335 3.87 4.96 -11.12
CA PHE A 335 2.51 4.92 -11.65
C PHE A 335 1.47 5.56 -10.72
N ASN A 336 1.73 5.61 -9.41
CA ASN A 336 0.83 6.24 -8.44
C ASN A 336 0.74 7.76 -8.66
N SER A 337 1.88 8.45 -8.71
CA SER A 337 1.90 9.90 -8.98
C SER A 337 1.43 10.22 -10.40
N LEU A 338 1.77 9.40 -11.39
CA LEU A 338 1.23 9.54 -12.76
C LEU A 338 -0.31 9.55 -12.74
N MET A 339 -0.91 8.56 -12.09
CA MET A 339 -2.37 8.45 -12.00
C MET A 339 -2.97 9.62 -11.21
N ALA A 340 -2.32 10.08 -10.14
CA ALA A 340 -2.77 11.24 -9.37
C ALA A 340 -2.77 12.52 -10.22
N ILE A 341 -1.74 12.73 -11.05
CA ILE A 341 -1.64 13.88 -11.95
C ILE A 341 -2.72 13.83 -13.04
N ILE A 342 -2.92 12.67 -13.68
CA ILE A 342 -4.01 12.48 -14.65
C ILE A 342 -5.36 12.76 -14.01
N THR A 343 -5.58 12.23 -12.80
CA THR A 343 -6.82 12.44 -12.04
C THR A 343 -7.06 13.93 -11.78
N GLY A 344 -6.03 14.67 -11.35
CA GLY A 344 -6.12 16.12 -11.13
C GLY A 344 -6.44 16.91 -12.40
N MET A 345 -5.87 16.53 -13.55
CA MET A 345 -6.17 17.15 -14.84
C MET A 345 -7.58 16.84 -15.36
N ASN A 346 -8.11 15.66 -15.01
CA ASN A 346 -9.45 15.23 -15.41
C ASN A 346 -10.56 15.78 -14.50
N MET A 347 -10.23 16.33 -13.32
CA MET A 347 -11.16 17.04 -12.44
C MET A 347 -12.03 18.04 -13.21
N SER A 348 -13.33 18.07 -12.92
CA SER A 348 -14.30 18.93 -13.63
C SER A 348 -13.88 20.40 -13.72
N PRO A 349 -13.33 21.02 -12.66
CA PRO A 349 -12.80 22.39 -12.71
C PRO A 349 -11.71 22.60 -13.77
N VAL A 350 -10.91 21.58 -14.07
CA VAL A 350 -9.79 21.65 -15.02
C VAL A 350 -10.25 21.26 -16.42
N SER A 351 -10.94 20.13 -16.58
CA SER A 351 -11.35 19.59 -17.88
C SER A 351 -12.36 20.50 -18.62
N ARG A 352 -13.06 21.39 -17.90
CA ARG A 352 -13.95 22.40 -18.48
C ARG A 352 -13.25 23.62 -19.09
N LEU A 353 -11.96 23.85 -18.84
CA LEU A 353 -11.21 25.04 -19.30
C LEU A 353 -10.88 24.96 -20.81
N LYS A 354 -11.89 24.84 -21.68
CA LYS A 354 -11.73 24.52 -23.11
C LYS A 354 -10.84 25.51 -23.84
N LYS A 355 -10.87 26.80 -23.48
CA LYS A 355 -10.03 27.83 -24.13
C LYS A 355 -8.57 27.70 -23.74
N THR A 356 -8.29 27.19 -22.54
CA THR A 356 -6.93 26.89 -22.05
C THR A 356 -6.42 25.61 -22.72
N TRP A 357 -7.20 24.53 -22.72
CA TRP A 357 -6.86 23.28 -23.38
C TRP A 357 -6.60 23.45 -24.88
N GLY A 358 -7.34 24.33 -25.57
CA GLY A 358 -7.09 24.67 -26.97
C GLY A 358 -5.75 25.37 -27.25
N LYS A 359 -4.92 25.63 -26.23
CA LYS A 359 -3.54 26.14 -26.37
C LYS A 359 -2.46 25.10 -26.07
N VAL A 360 -2.84 23.91 -25.62
CA VAL A 360 -1.94 22.84 -25.18
C VAL A 360 -1.93 21.76 -26.25
N ASN A 361 -0.76 21.20 -26.57
CA ASN A 361 -0.72 19.96 -27.34
C ASN A 361 -1.12 18.78 -26.43
N THR A 362 -2.26 18.16 -26.72
CA THR A 362 -2.83 17.07 -25.90
C THR A 362 -2.32 15.69 -26.29
N ASP A 363 -1.56 15.51 -27.37
CA ASP A 363 -1.12 14.19 -27.87
C ASP A 363 -0.42 13.37 -26.77
N LYS A 364 0.50 14.02 -26.04
CA LYS A 364 1.22 13.38 -24.92
C LYS A 364 0.27 13.00 -23.78
N PHE A 365 -0.70 13.84 -23.48
CA PHE A 365 -1.66 13.60 -22.40
C PHE A 365 -2.58 12.43 -22.75
N GLU A 366 -3.12 12.40 -23.97
CA GLU A 366 -3.97 11.31 -24.46
C GLU A 366 -3.25 9.96 -24.46
N ILE A 367 -1.95 9.94 -24.79
CA ILE A 367 -1.11 8.73 -24.66
C ILE A 367 -1.04 8.28 -23.19
N LEU A 368 -0.79 9.20 -22.26
CA LEU A 368 -0.69 8.87 -20.83
C LEU A 368 -2.03 8.40 -20.25
N GLU A 369 -3.15 9.02 -20.66
CA GLU A 369 -4.49 8.54 -20.32
C GLU A 369 -4.73 7.12 -20.81
N HIS A 370 -4.36 6.82 -22.06
CA HIS A 370 -4.46 5.46 -22.60
C HIS A 370 -3.60 4.45 -21.81
N GLN A 371 -2.42 4.84 -21.32
CA GLN A 371 -1.59 3.96 -20.49
C GLN A 371 -2.26 3.62 -19.15
N MET A 372 -3.08 4.52 -18.62
CA MET A 372 -3.77 4.36 -17.32
C MET A 372 -5.26 4.04 -17.46
N ASP A 373 -5.72 3.71 -18.68
CA ASP A 373 -7.13 3.50 -18.98
C ASP A 373 -7.71 2.30 -18.21
N PRO A 374 -8.91 2.43 -17.59
CA PRO A 374 -9.51 1.37 -16.78
C PRO A 374 -10.10 0.21 -17.60
N SER A 375 -10.24 0.34 -18.92
CA SER A 375 -10.84 -0.69 -19.78
C SER A 375 -10.06 -1.99 -19.74
N ASN A 376 -10.76 -3.11 -19.96
CA ASN A 376 -10.18 -4.45 -19.89
C ASN A 376 -9.39 -4.70 -18.59
N ASN A 377 -9.93 -4.21 -17.46
CA ASN A 377 -9.30 -4.30 -16.15
C ASN A 377 -7.88 -3.70 -16.14
N PHE A 378 -7.73 -2.48 -16.64
CA PHE A 378 -6.45 -1.76 -16.69
C PHE A 378 -5.36 -2.49 -17.50
N TYR A 379 -5.71 -3.06 -18.66
CA TYR A 379 -4.79 -3.89 -19.46
C TYR A 379 -3.48 -3.17 -19.83
N SER A 380 -3.57 -1.93 -20.30
CA SER A 380 -2.42 -1.10 -20.69
C SER A 380 -1.49 -0.87 -19.49
N TYR A 381 -2.05 -0.39 -18.38
CA TYR A 381 -1.33 -0.16 -17.13
C TYR A 381 -0.65 -1.45 -16.64
N ARG A 382 -1.37 -2.57 -16.61
CA ARG A 382 -0.82 -3.86 -16.16
C ARG A 382 0.34 -4.32 -17.04
N THR A 383 0.29 -4.04 -18.33
CA THR A 383 1.39 -4.31 -19.26
C THR A 383 2.61 -3.44 -18.95
N ALA A 384 2.39 -2.14 -18.73
CA ALA A 384 3.45 -1.21 -18.33
C ALA A 384 4.07 -1.59 -16.97
N LEU A 385 3.25 -1.99 -15.99
CA LEU A 385 3.69 -2.46 -14.68
C LEU A 385 4.56 -3.73 -14.80
N ARG A 386 4.12 -4.73 -15.57
CA ARG A 386 4.95 -5.94 -15.83
C ARG A 386 6.30 -5.57 -16.43
N GLY A 387 6.31 -4.65 -17.40
CA GLY A 387 7.55 -4.12 -17.97
C GLY A 387 8.44 -3.47 -16.90
N ALA A 388 7.88 -2.67 -16.00
CA ALA A 388 8.62 -2.06 -14.89
C ALA A 388 9.16 -3.09 -13.89
N THR A 389 8.37 -4.09 -13.51
CA THR A 389 8.81 -5.19 -12.65
C THR A 389 9.98 -5.96 -13.29
N GLN A 390 9.90 -6.26 -14.58
CA GLN A 390 10.99 -6.94 -15.30
C GLN A 390 12.25 -6.08 -15.34
N ARG A 391 12.13 -4.78 -15.66
CA ARG A 391 13.27 -3.83 -15.62
C ARG A 391 13.92 -3.80 -14.24
N SER A 392 13.12 -3.80 -13.18
CA SER A 392 13.62 -3.82 -11.80
C SER A 392 14.38 -5.12 -11.47
N ALA A 393 13.89 -6.27 -11.96
CA ALA A 393 14.53 -7.56 -11.72
C ALA A 393 15.91 -7.67 -12.41
N THR A 394 16.06 -7.06 -13.59
CA THR A 394 17.31 -7.08 -14.37
C THR A 394 18.13 -5.78 -14.23
N ALA A 395 17.80 -4.94 -13.25
CA ALA A 395 18.37 -3.60 -13.11
C ALA A 395 19.87 -3.62 -12.81
N HIS A 396 20.63 -2.80 -13.52
CA HIS A 396 22.04 -2.54 -13.25
C HIS A 396 22.25 -1.29 -12.38
N THR A 397 21.24 -0.43 -12.32
CA THR A 397 21.25 0.80 -11.51
C THR A 397 20.12 0.82 -10.49
N THR A 398 20.28 1.56 -9.39
CA THR A 398 19.21 1.72 -8.39
C THR A 398 17.97 2.42 -8.96
N ARG A 399 18.14 3.27 -9.98
CA ARG A 399 17.04 3.97 -10.66
C ARG A 399 16.10 3.02 -11.38
N GLU A 400 16.63 1.99 -12.03
CA GLU A 400 15.83 1.00 -12.75
C GLU A 400 15.03 0.07 -11.83
N LYS A 401 15.38 0.03 -10.53
CA LYS A 401 14.67 -0.76 -9.51
C LYS A 401 13.37 -0.13 -9.04
N ILE A 402 13.10 1.12 -9.38
CA ILE A 402 11.92 1.84 -8.87
C ILE A 402 10.66 1.28 -9.55
N VAL A 403 9.74 0.80 -8.72
CA VAL A 403 8.39 0.41 -9.13
C VAL A 403 7.43 0.89 -8.05
N ILE A 404 6.54 1.82 -8.40
CA ILE A 404 5.49 2.31 -7.51
C ILE A 404 4.17 2.05 -8.25
N PRO A 405 3.40 1.01 -7.86
CA PRO A 405 2.17 0.65 -8.56
C PRO A 405 1.09 1.72 -8.36
N PHE A 406 0.06 1.72 -9.21
CA PHE A 406 -1.17 2.44 -8.91
C PHE A 406 -1.83 1.75 -7.72
N PHE A 407 -1.67 2.36 -6.55
CA PHE A 407 -1.80 1.64 -5.30
C PHE A 407 -3.25 1.26 -4.98
N SER A 408 -4.22 2.09 -5.35
CA SER A 408 -5.64 1.77 -5.18
C SER A 408 -6.05 0.50 -5.94
N LEU A 409 -5.52 0.30 -7.15
CA LEU A 409 -5.76 -0.92 -7.92
C LEU A 409 -5.03 -2.12 -7.30
N PHE A 410 -3.81 -1.93 -6.81
CA PHE A 410 -3.06 -2.98 -6.10
C PHE A 410 -3.82 -3.48 -4.85
N ILE A 411 -4.35 -2.57 -4.02
CA ILE A 411 -5.18 -2.94 -2.85
C ILE A 411 -6.46 -3.65 -3.29
N LYS A 412 -7.10 -3.18 -4.35
CA LYS A 412 -8.30 -3.81 -4.91
C LYS A 412 -8.02 -5.25 -5.36
N ASP A 413 -6.88 -5.50 -6.01
CA ASP A 413 -6.49 -6.84 -6.45
C ASP A 413 -6.27 -7.79 -5.26
N ILE A 414 -5.55 -7.35 -4.22
CA ILE A 414 -5.33 -8.16 -3.01
C ILE A 414 -6.66 -8.44 -2.29
N TYR A 415 -7.56 -7.45 -2.24
CA TYR A 415 -8.90 -7.63 -1.68
C TYR A 415 -9.68 -8.72 -2.42
N PHE A 416 -9.77 -8.65 -3.76
CA PHE A 416 -10.49 -9.64 -4.53
C PHE A 416 -9.85 -11.03 -4.48
N LEU A 417 -8.52 -11.11 -4.38
CA LEU A 417 -7.84 -12.37 -4.13
C LEU A 417 -8.26 -12.98 -2.77
N ASN A 418 -8.39 -12.15 -1.73
CA ASN A 418 -8.86 -12.62 -0.43
C ASN A 418 -10.34 -13.06 -0.48
N GLU A 419 -11.22 -12.29 -1.12
CA GLU A 419 -12.65 -12.60 -1.16
C GLU A 419 -12.99 -13.73 -2.14
N GLY A 420 -12.19 -13.92 -3.19
CA GLY A 420 -12.43 -14.92 -4.23
C GLY A 420 -12.27 -16.37 -3.78
N CYS A 421 -11.59 -16.62 -2.66
CA CYS A 421 -11.32 -17.96 -2.14
C CYS A 421 -11.61 -18.06 -0.64
N SER A 422 -12.26 -19.14 -0.19
CA SER A 422 -12.51 -19.39 1.24
C SER A 422 -11.19 -19.67 1.99
N SER A 423 -11.02 -19.02 3.15
CA SER A 423 -9.85 -19.24 4.02
C SER A 423 -9.88 -20.59 4.74
N ARG A 424 -11.05 -21.24 4.81
CA ARG A 424 -11.24 -22.59 5.33
C ARG A 424 -11.91 -23.47 4.29
N LEU A 425 -11.42 -24.70 4.16
CA LEU A 425 -11.98 -25.73 3.31
C LEU A 425 -13.14 -26.45 4.03
N PRO A 426 -14.01 -27.20 3.31
CA PRO A 426 -15.15 -27.90 3.92
C PRO A 426 -14.78 -28.91 5.01
N ASN A 427 -13.56 -29.44 4.98
CA ASN A 427 -13.02 -30.35 6.00
C ASN A 427 -12.48 -29.62 7.25
N GLY A 428 -12.67 -28.30 7.36
CA GLY A 428 -12.19 -27.46 8.45
C GLY A 428 -10.72 -27.02 8.34
N HIS A 429 -9.97 -27.56 7.37
CA HIS A 429 -8.59 -27.15 7.13
C HIS A 429 -8.51 -25.69 6.69
N ILE A 430 -7.37 -25.08 6.99
CA ILE A 430 -6.99 -23.78 6.46
C ILE A 430 -6.52 -23.98 5.02
N ASN A 431 -7.04 -23.15 4.11
CA ASN A 431 -6.65 -23.13 2.71
C ASN A 431 -5.33 -22.37 2.55
N PHE A 432 -4.22 -23.09 2.51
CA PHE A 432 -2.88 -22.52 2.46
C PHE A 432 -2.47 -22.11 1.04
N GLU A 433 -3.02 -22.76 0.00
CA GLU A 433 -2.85 -22.37 -1.41
C GLU A 433 -3.31 -20.92 -1.66
N LYS A 434 -4.48 -20.54 -1.11
CA LYS A 434 -4.93 -19.15 -1.10
C LYS A 434 -3.88 -18.21 -0.48
N PHE A 435 -3.29 -18.63 0.64
CA PHE A 435 -2.35 -17.79 1.37
C PHE A 435 -0.99 -17.69 0.69
N TRP A 436 -0.56 -18.70 -0.05
CA TRP A 436 0.61 -18.58 -0.92
C TRP A 436 0.43 -17.48 -1.96
N GLU A 437 -0.72 -17.42 -2.63
CA GLU A 437 -0.97 -16.39 -3.63
C GLU A 437 -1.08 -14.99 -2.99
N LEU A 438 -1.70 -14.88 -1.81
CA LEU A 438 -1.76 -13.63 -1.05
C LEU A 438 -0.36 -13.16 -0.65
N ALA A 439 0.45 -14.07 -0.10
CA ALA A 439 1.82 -13.78 0.29
C ALA A 439 2.67 -13.38 -0.91
N ARG A 440 2.51 -14.03 -2.07
CA ARG A 440 3.24 -13.70 -3.30
C ARG A 440 3.04 -12.23 -3.70
N GLN A 441 1.79 -11.76 -3.70
CA GLN A 441 1.45 -10.37 -4.05
C GLN A 441 2.05 -9.38 -3.04
N VAL A 442 1.93 -9.67 -1.74
CA VAL A 442 2.49 -8.79 -0.70
C VAL A 442 4.02 -8.80 -0.75
N SER A 443 4.67 -9.95 -0.96
CA SER A 443 6.12 -10.06 -1.08
C SER A 443 6.68 -9.23 -2.25
N GLU A 444 5.98 -9.19 -3.38
CA GLU A 444 6.36 -8.35 -4.52
C GLU A 444 6.38 -6.86 -4.11
N PHE A 445 5.34 -6.41 -3.40
CA PHE A 445 5.32 -5.07 -2.82
C PHE A 445 6.43 -4.82 -1.80
N LEU A 446 6.74 -5.80 -0.93
CA LEU A 446 7.82 -5.66 0.05
C LEU A 446 9.20 -5.56 -0.62
N ALA A 447 9.37 -6.06 -1.84
CA ALA A 447 10.60 -5.87 -2.61
C ALA A 447 10.70 -4.44 -3.16
N TRP A 448 9.61 -3.91 -3.72
CA TRP A 448 9.56 -2.55 -4.25
C TRP A 448 9.81 -1.48 -3.18
N ARG A 449 9.23 -1.63 -1.98
CA ARG A 449 9.42 -0.66 -0.88
C ARG A 449 10.84 -0.60 -0.32
N GLN A 450 11.69 -1.60 -0.57
CA GLN A 450 13.06 -1.66 -0.04
C GLN A 450 14.07 -0.87 -0.90
N VAL A 451 13.65 -0.41 -2.07
CA VAL A 451 14.50 0.39 -2.95
C VAL A 451 14.79 1.73 -2.27
N ILE A 452 16.04 2.16 -2.29
CA ILE A 452 16.43 3.49 -1.82
C ILE A 452 16.29 4.46 -2.98
N CYS A 453 15.58 5.58 -2.77
CA CYS A 453 15.42 6.59 -3.81
C CYS A 453 16.80 7.15 -4.22
N PRO A 454 17.22 7.00 -5.50
CA PRO A 454 18.55 7.37 -5.95
C PRO A 454 18.68 8.84 -6.34
N PHE A 455 17.58 9.59 -6.33
CA PHE A 455 17.56 10.98 -6.76
C PHE A 455 18.04 11.92 -5.65
N GLU A 456 18.58 13.07 -6.02
CA GLU A 456 18.92 14.09 -5.04
C GLU A 456 17.65 14.75 -4.49
N ARG A 457 17.70 15.14 -3.21
CA ARG A 457 16.59 15.80 -2.53
C ARG A 457 16.66 17.30 -2.75
N ASP A 458 15.66 17.85 -3.42
CA ASP A 458 15.41 19.29 -3.45
C ASP A 458 14.48 19.66 -2.29
N ARG A 459 15.08 20.22 -1.23
CA ARG A 459 14.35 20.58 -0.01
C ARG A 459 13.26 21.62 -0.24
N LYS A 460 13.47 22.57 -1.16
CA LYS A 460 12.48 23.63 -1.42
C LYS A 460 11.25 23.04 -2.09
N THR A 461 11.47 22.24 -3.12
CA THR A 461 10.42 21.54 -3.87
C THR A 461 9.66 20.55 -2.99
N LEU A 462 10.36 19.74 -2.20
CA LEU A 462 9.74 18.79 -1.25
C LEU A 462 8.88 19.51 -0.21
N GLN A 463 9.41 20.58 0.39
CA GLN A 463 8.67 21.37 1.37
C GLN A 463 7.39 21.94 0.75
N TYR A 464 7.50 22.52 -0.44
CA TYR A 464 6.36 23.07 -1.16
C TYR A 464 5.27 22.01 -1.40
N LEU A 465 5.64 20.86 -2.00
CA LEU A 465 4.71 19.75 -2.27
C LEU A 465 3.95 19.28 -1.02
N ILE A 466 4.62 19.22 0.13
CA ILE A 466 4.04 18.69 1.36
C ILE A 466 3.19 19.74 2.10
N SER A 467 3.59 21.03 2.10
CA SER A 467 2.94 22.06 2.93
C SER A 467 1.99 23.00 2.19
N VAL A 468 2.06 23.11 0.86
CA VAL A 468 1.21 24.06 0.13
C VAL A 468 -0.27 23.71 0.32
N SER A 469 -1.12 24.69 0.61
CA SER A 469 -2.56 24.41 0.74
C SER A 469 -3.17 24.12 -0.63
N VAL A 470 -4.05 23.13 -0.68
CA VAL A 470 -4.80 22.78 -1.90
C VAL A 470 -6.21 23.32 -1.80
N PHE A 471 -6.80 23.68 -2.93
CA PHE A 471 -8.19 24.10 -2.97
C PHE A 471 -9.12 22.93 -2.65
N THR A 472 -10.19 23.24 -1.93
CA THR A 472 -11.38 22.38 -1.81
C THR A 472 -12.12 22.30 -3.15
N ASP A 473 -13.07 21.36 -3.27
CA ASP A 473 -13.90 21.22 -4.47
C ASP A 473 -14.58 22.53 -4.85
N ASP A 474 -15.21 23.21 -3.88
CA ASP A 474 -15.92 24.47 -4.09
C ASP A 474 -14.96 25.60 -4.55
N GLU A 475 -13.78 25.68 -3.94
CA GLU A 475 -12.75 26.65 -4.32
C GLU A 475 -12.22 26.40 -5.73
N LEU A 476 -11.98 25.13 -6.11
CA LEU A 476 -11.57 24.77 -7.47
C LEU A 476 -12.65 25.15 -8.49
N GLN A 477 -13.90 24.82 -8.21
CA GLN A 477 -15.03 25.16 -9.09
C GLN A 477 -15.13 26.67 -9.27
N LEU A 478 -15.06 27.43 -8.18
CA LEU A 478 -15.10 28.90 -8.24
C LEU A 478 -13.91 29.47 -9.03
N ALA A 479 -12.69 29.01 -8.77
CA ALA A 479 -11.49 29.44 -9.49
C ALA A 479 -11.55 29.11 -10.99
N SER A 480 -12.14 27.95 -11.35
CA SER A 480 -12.40 27.58 -12.74
C SER A 480 -13.36 28.56 -13.42
N TYR A 481 -14.49 28.90 -12.78
CA TYR A 481 -15.45 29.87 -13.31
C TYR A 481 -14.92 31.31 -13.39
N GLU A 482 -13.97 31.67 -12.54
CA GLU A 482 -13.25 32.94 -12.61
C GLU A 482 -12.26 32.97 -13.79
N SER A 483 -11.63 31.82 -14.07
CA SER A 483 -10.69 31.66 -15.19
C SER A 483 -11.37 31.60 -16.55
N GLU A 484 -12.48 30.86 -16.66
CA GLU A 484 -13.33 30.73 -17.83
C GLU A 484 -14.79 30.65 -17.40
N GLY A 485 -15.59 31.67 -17.74
CA GLY A 485 -16.98 31.79 -17.30
C GLY A 485 -17.87 30.59 -17.69
N PRO A 486 -19.05 30.47 -17.05
CA PRO A 486 -19.96 29.34 -17.27
C PRO A 486 -20.51 29.32 -18.71
N GLU A 487 -20.55 28.14 -19.32
CA GLU A 487 -20.95 27.93 -20.71
C GLU A 487 -22.46 27.66 -20.86
N ASN A 488 -23.10 27.13 -19.82
CA ASN A 488 -24.52 26.74 -19.84
C ASN A 488 -25.26 27.21 -18.57
N ASN A 489 -26.59 27.03 -18.55
CA ASN A 489 -27.42 27.47 -17.42
C ASN A 489 -27.11 26.71 -16.12
N LEU A 490 -26.83 25.40 -16.20
CA LEU A 490 -26.46 24.59 -15.04
C LEU A 490 -25.20 25.14 -14.36
N GLU A 491 -24.14 25.43 -15.12
CA GLU A 491 -22.92 26.03 -14.60
C GLU A 491 -23.13 27.43 -14.03
N ARG A 492 -24.05 28.22 -14.60
CA ARG A 492 -24.42 29.53 -14.05
C ARG A 492 -25.10 29.38 -12.69
N ASP A 493 -25.96 28.39 -12.54
CA ASP A 493 -26.65 28.10 -11.28
C ASP A 493 -25.68 27.56 -10.22
N THR A 494 -24.81 26.62 -10.58
CA THR A 494 -23.74 26.13 -9.69
C THR A 494 -22.81 27.26 -9.25
N ARG A 495 -22.39 28.14 -10.17
CA ARG A 495 -21.57 29.31 -9.81
C ARG A 495 -22.30 30.26 -8.86
N ARG A 496 -23.63 30.39 -8.98
CA ARG A 496 -24.45 31.21 -8.08
C ARG A 496 -24.56 30.58 -6.70
N SER A 497 -24.68 29.26 -6.59
CA SER A 497 -24.75 28.58 -5.28
C SER A 497 -23.42 28.60 -4.52
N LEU A 498 -22.29 28.71 -5.23
CA LEU A 498 -20.94 28.80 -4.65
C LEU A 498 -20.55 30.21 -4.17
N ARG A 499 -21.41 31.22 -4.36
CA ARG A 499 -21.18 32.64 -4.01
C ARG A 499 -22.17 33.10 -2.97
#